data_AF-A0A953GLF4-F1
#
_entry.id   AF-A0A953GLF4-F1
#
_cell.length_a   1.000
_cell.length_b   1.000
_cell.length_c   1.000
_cell.angle_alpha   90.00
_cell.angle_beta   90.00
_cell.angle_gamma   90.00
#
_symmetry.space_group_name_H-M   'P 1'
#
loop_
_entity.id
_entity.type
_entity.pdbx_description
1 polymer ?
#
loop_
_entity_poly.entity_id
_entity_poly.type
_entity_poly.pdbx_seq_one_letter_code
_entity_poly.pdbx_strand_id
1 'polypeptide(L)'
;MRTFVLGGGGNRGPLEVGAVRVLLEHGIVPEMIVGSSAGALNGAMLALSPTVERTHEMQRLWVRAGERKLIDGSPLRSLFQLVRGARYISDNRALKRWILRRALPEGKATFGDLAIPLYVTISHLRTHSLYVYGDDPRANLADAVVTSAAVPGFFPPTVVHGEVFADGGVVSNLPVRLALARGATEIWAIDLAFSHEHAHTFDHLLNMVDLSVKPVLYDVAIRELREAAQTPGITVHHIPIYDFPGVALGDFTRVNKMVEAGARAMRAYLANPRPNEIQVPRQWSSQELPAGPPGSRPFAERGR
;
A
#
# COMPACT_ATOMS: atom_id res chain seq x y z
N MET A 1 17.78 9.65 9.82
CA MET A 1 16.34 9.51 10.00
C MET A 1 15.84 8.19 9.42
N ARG A 2 15.50 7.24 10.28
CA ARG A 2 14.91 5.95 9.94
C ARG A 2 13.43 6.10 9.61
N THR A 3 13.04 5.63 8.43
CA THR A 3 11.71 5.83 7.88
C THR A 3 11.10 4.51 7.46
N PHE A 4 9.86 4.26 7.90
CA PHE A 4 9.09 3.14 7.38
C PHE A 4 8.23 3.64 6.22
N VAL A 5 8.35 2.98 5.06
CA VAL A 5 7.50 3.24 3.90
C VAL A 5 6.55 2.06 3.76
N LEU A 6 5.27 2.32 3.96
CA LEU A 6 4.20 1.33 3.97
C LEU A 6 3.36 1.48 2.69
N GLY A 7 3.30 0.40 1.92
CA GLY A 7 2.72 0.39 0.59
C GLY A 7 1.19 0.26 0.59
N GLY A 8 0.61 0.56 -0.57
CA GLY A 8 -0.76 0.18 -0.86
C GLY A 8 -0.89 -1.32 -1.12
N GLY A 9 -1.99 -1.92 -0.67
CA GLY A 9 -2.27 -3.34 -0.90
C GLY A 9 -3.64 -3.81 -0.42
N GLY A 10 -4.56 -2.89 -0.12
CA GLY A 10 -5.92 -3.21 0.31
C GLY A 10 -5.96 -4.19 1.49
N ASN A 11 -6.62 -5.33 1.30
CA ASN A 11 -6.76 -6.38 2.32
C ASN A 11 -5.46 -7.15 2.62
N ARG A 12 -4.35 -6.87 1.92
CA ARG A 12 -3.01 -7.38 2.22
C ARG A 12 -2.27 -6.55 3.28
N GLY A 13 -2.85 -5.44 3.74
CA GLY A 13 -2.33 -4.64 4.86
C GLY A 13 -1.93 -5.41 6.13
N PRO A 14 -2.55 -6.55 6.50
CA PRO A 14 -2.07 -7.37 7.62
C PRO A 14 -0.64 -7.92 7.46
N LEU A 15 -0.13 -8.09 6.23
CA LEU A 15 1.27 -8.48 6.00
C LEU A 15 2.22 -7.43 6.58
N GLU A 16 1.93 -6.14 6.39
CA GLU A 16 2.76 -5.06 6.95
C GLU A 16 2.76 -5.09 8.49
N VAL A 17 1.62 -5.40 9.11
CA VAL A 17 1.50 -5.49 10.58
C VAL A 17 2.49 -6.52 11.12
N GLY A 18 2.62 -7.67 10.47
CA GLY A 18 3.57 -8.71 10.83
C GLY A 18 5.02 -8.27 10.65
N ALA A 19 5.33 -7.65 9.52
CA ALA A 19 6.66 -7.15 9.21
C ALA A 19 7.11 -6.06 10.20
N VAL A 20 6.26 -5.07 10.45
CA VAL A 20 6.49 -4.00 11.43
C VAL A 20 6.68 -4.57 12.83
N ARG A 21 5.86 -5.55 13.24
CA ARG A 21 6.01 -6.18 14.57
C ARG A 21 7.42 -6.71 14.76
N VAL A 22 7.95 -7.43 13.78
CA VAL A 22 9.30 -7.99 13.84
C VAL A 22 10.36 -6.89 13.91
N LEU A 23 10.23 -5.80 13.16
CA LEU A 23 11.14 -4.66 13.26
C LEU A 23 11.18 -4.09 14.69
N LEU A 24 10.01 -3.85 15.28
CA LEU A 24 9.91 -3.30 16.63
C LEU A 24 10.42 -4.28 17.69
N GLU A 25 10.18 -5.59 17.55
CA GLU A 25 10.74 -6.65 18.41
C GLU A 25 12.28 -6.65 18.40
N HIS A 26 12.91 -6.22 17.30
CA HIS A 26 14.36 -6.10 17.16
C HIS A 26 14.89 -4.70 17.53
N GLY A 27 14.04 -3.83 18.10
CA GLY A 27 14.42 -2.46 18.48
C GLY A 27 14.57 -1.50 17.29
N ILE A 28 14.14 -1.90 16.09
CA ILE A 28 14.15 -1.06 14.90
C ILE A 28 12.86 -0.23 14.91
N VAL A 29 12.95 0.98 15.44
CA VAL A 29 11.80 1.90 15.60
C VAL A 29 11.91 3.03 14.58
N PRO A 30 10.82 3.39 13.87
CA PRO A 30 10.83 4.49 12.90
C PRO A 30 10.83 5.86 13.59
N GLU A 31 11.52 6.80 12.98
CA GLU A 31 11.47 8.24 13.29
C GLU A 31 10.45 8.98 12.40
N MET A 32 10.08 8.38 11.27
CA MET A 32 9.09 8.89 10.32
C MET A 32 8.36 7.73 9.65
N ILE A 33 7.09 7.93 9.29
CA ILE A 33 6.32 6.98 8.49
C ILE A 33 5.79 7.68 7.24
N VAL A 34 5.85 6.98 6.10
CA VAL A 34 5.17 7.37 4.88
C VAL A 34 4.25 6.23 4.45
N GLY A 35 2.97 6.53 4.20
CA GLY A 35 1.95 5.52 3.90
C GLY A 35 1.07 5.86 2.70
N SER A 36 0.62 4.81 2.01
CA SER A 36 -0.40 4.87 0.96
C SER A 36 -1.47 3.81 1.20
N SER A 37 -2.75 4.15 1.09
CA SER A 37 -3.87 3.21 1.20
C SER A 37 -3.85 2.37 2.50
N ALA A 38 -3.75 1.05 2.40
CA ALA A 38 -3.59 0.17 3.57
C ALA A 38 -2.40 0.57 4.47
N GLY A 39 -1.28 0.97 3.85
CA GLY A 39 -0.11 1.52 4.54
C GLY A 39 -0.38 2.85 5.23
N ALA A 40 -1.29 3.68 4.73
CA ALA A 40 -1.73 4.89 5.43
C ALA A 40 -2.52 4.56 6.70
N LEU A 41 -3.40 3.53 6.67
CA LEU A 41 -4.13 3.07 7.85
C LEU A 41 -3.18 2.47 8.90
N ASN A 42 -2.28 1.58 8.47
CA ASN A 42 -1.28 0.98 9.35
C ASN A 42 -0.32 2.05 9.92
N GLY A 43 0.10 3.00 9.07
CA GLY A 43 0.95 4.12 9.46
C GLY A 43 0.28 5.05 10.45
N ALA A 44 -1.00 5.38 10.27
CA ALA A 44 -1.77 6.19 11.23
C ALA A 44 -1.85 5.55 12.62
N MET A 45 -2.08 4.24 12.68
CA MET A 45 -2.07 3.48 13.93
C MET A 45 -0.69 3.48 14.57
N LEU A 46 0.36 3.22 13.78
CA LEU A 46 1.72 3.08 14.27
C LEU A 46 2.30 4.43 14.72
N ALA A 47 1.97 5.52 14.02
CA ALA A 47 2.46 6.87 14.32
C ALA A 47 1.93 7.42 15.66
N LEU A 48 0.77 6.93 16.13
CA LEU A 48 0.25 7.26 17.46
C LEU A 48 1.13 6.70 18.58
N SER A 49 1.68 5.50 18.39
CA SER A 49 2.64 4.90 19.32
C SER A 49 3.40 3.76 18.63
N PRO A 50 4.69 3.92 18.30
CA PRO A 50 5.45 2.92 17.55
C PRO A 50 5.93 1.77 18.45
N THR A 51 5.01 0.97 18.99
CA THR A 51 5.30 -0.14 19.91
C THR A 51 4.80 -1.48 19.41
N VAL A 52 5.35 -2.57 19.95
CA VAL A 52 4.92 -3.95 19.63
C VAL A 52 3.44 -4.13 19.96
N GLU A 53 2.97 -3.58 21.08
CA GLU A 53 1.56 -3.61 21.52
C GLU A 53 0.62 -2.99 20.48
N ARG A 54 1.03 -1.87 19.88
CA ARG A 54 0.26 -1.21 18.81
C ARG A 54 0.07 -2.14 17.61
N THR A 55 1.05 -2.97 17.28
CA THR A 55 0.91 -3.94 16.16
C THR A 55 -0.12 -5.04 16.48
N HIS A 56 -0.33 -5.40 17.74
CA HIS A 56 -1.39 -6.32 18.14
C HIS A 56 -2.77 -5.65 18.01
N GLU A 57 -2.88 -4.35 18.29
CA GLU A 57 -4.09 -3.58 18.03
C GLU A 57 -4.41 -3.46 16.54
N MET A 58 -3.40 -3.20 15.71
CA MET A 58 -3.53 -3.19 14.25
C MET A 58 -4.04 -4.54 13.74
N GLN A 59 -3.49 -5.67 14.21
CA GLN A 59 -4.01 -7.00 13.85
C GLN A 59 -5.48 -7.18 14.23
N ARG A 60 -5.87 -6.82 15.47
CA ARG A 60 -7.27 -6.88 15.91
C ARG A 60 -8.19 -5.98 15.08
N LEU A 61 -7.69 -4.83 14.64
CA LEU A 61 -8.40 -3.92 13.76
C LEU A 61 -8.71 -4.61 12.42
N TRP A 62 -7.73 -5.23 11.77
CA TRP A 62 -7.93 -5.96 10.52
C TRP A 62 -8.88 -7.15 10.65
N VAL A 63 -8.83 -7.92 11.74
CA VAL A 63 -9.79 -9.00 11.99
C VAL A 63 -11.22 -8.45 12.03
N ARG A 64 -11.44 -7.37 12.80
CA ARG A 64 -12.76 -6.72 12.92
C ARG A 64 -13.24 -6.06 11.62
N ALA A 65 -12.32 -5.62 10.77
CA ALA A 65 -12.66 -5.10 9.44
C ALA A 65 -13.33 -6.19 8.59
N GLY A 66 -12.78 -7.41 8.65
CA GLY A 66 -13.31 -8.60 8.01
C GLY A 66 -14.68 -9.02 8.52
N GLU A 67 -14.84 -9.11 9.84
CA GLU A 67 -16.12 -9.48 10.48
C GLU A 67 -17.28 -8.57 10.07
N ARG A 68 -17.00 -7.28 9.85
CA ARG A 68 -17.98 -6.28 9.43
C ARG A 68 -18.20 -6.18 7.92
N LYS A 69 -17.46 -6.95 7.13
CA LYS A 69 -17.47 -6.88 5.65
C LYS A 69 -17.33 -5.43 5.15
N LEU A 70 -16.39 -4.67 5.73
CA LEU A 70 -16.21 -3.26 5.39
C LEU A 70 -15.83 -3.05 3.93
N ILE A 71 -15.08 -4.01 3.38
CA ILE A 71 -14.78 -4.13 1.97
C ILE A 71 -15.50 -5.39 1.49
N ASP A 72 -16.71 -5.22 0.95
CA ASP A 72 -17.49 -6.32 0.38
C ASP A 72 -17.20 -6.42 -1.12
N GLY A 73 -16.34 -7.38 -1.48
CA GLY A 73 -15.98 -7.69 -2.86
C GLY A 73 -16.92 -8.67 -3.56
N SER A 74 -18.12 -8.93 -3.02
CA SER A 74 -19.05 -9.91 -3.58
C SER A 74 -19.36 -9.63 -5.07
N PRO A 75 -19.05 -10.55 -6.00
CA PRO A 75 -19.31 -10.38 -7.44
C PRO A 75 -20.79 -10.13 -7.75
N LEU A 76 -21.68 -10.74 -6.96
CA LEU A 76 -23.13 -10.57 -7.10
C LEU A 76 -23.57 -9.15 -6.73
N ARG A 77 -22.95 -8.56 -5.70
CA ARG A 77 -23.21 -7.18 -5.28
C ARG A 77 -22.63 -6.19 -6.27
N SER A 78 -21.41 -6.44 -6.78
CA SER A 78 -20.79 -5.64 -7.84
C SER A 78 -21.63 -5.63 -9.12
N LEU A 79 -22.13 -6.80 -9.55
CA LEU A 79 -23.02 -6.92 -10.71
C LEU A 79 -24.35 -6.20 -10.48
N PHE A 80 -24.95 -6.36 -9.31
CA PHE A 80 -26.20 -5.69 -8.94
C PHE A 80 -26.07 -4.17 -8.89
N GLN A 81 -24.93 -3.67 -8.41
CA GLN A 81 -24.61 -2.23 -8.40
C GLN A 81 -24.38 -1.70 -9.82
N LEU A 82 -23.72 -2.46 -10.69
CA LEU A 82 -23.52 -2.11 -12.10
C LEU A 82 -24.86 -2.01 -12.85
N VAL A 83 -25.76 -2.98 -12.66
CA VAL A 83 -27.12 -2.98 -13.24
C VAL A 83 -27.95 -1.78 -12.75
N ARG A 84 -27.69 -1.27 -11.55
CA ARG A 84 -28.33 -0.06 -11.01
C ARG A 84 -27.66 1.25 -11.43
N GLY A 85 -26.66 1.20 -12.31
CA GLY A 85 -25.92 2.39 -12.74
C GLY A 85 -25.09 3.02 -11.62
N ALA A 86 -24.77 2.27 -10.56
CA ALA A 86 -23.94 2.78 -9.48
C ALA A 86 -22.50 2.96 -9.98
N ARG A 87 -21.93 4.14 -9.75
CA ARG A 87 -20.57 4.49 -10.19
C ARG A 87 -19.46 3.84 -9.33
N TYR A 88 -19.82 3.23 -8.18
CA TYR A 88 -18.90 2.64 -7.21
C TYR A 88 -19.50 1.40 -6.53
N ILE A 89 -18.64 0.44 -6.15
CA ILE A 89 -19.04 -0.84 -5.54
C ILE A 89 -19.43 -0.66 -4.06
N SER A 90 -18.75 0.22 -3.31
CA SER A 90 -18.97 0.46 -1.87
C SER A 90 -18.91 1.95 -1.49
N ASP A 91 -19.52 2.33 -0.37
CA ASP A 91 -19.53 3.70 0.17
C ASP A 91 -18.40 3.90 1.21
N ASN A 92 -17.68 5.01 1.12
CA ASN A 92 -16.59 5.36 2.04
C ASN A 92 -17.10 5.76 3.44
N ARG A 93 -18.39 6.09 3.63
CA ARG A 93 -18.94 6.49 4.94
C ARG A 93 -18.84 5.40 6.00
N ALA A 94 -18.97 4.13 5.60
CA ALA A 94 -18.83 3.00 6.51
C ALA A 94 -17.38 2.87 6.99
N LEU A 95 -16.43 2.95 6.04
CA LEU A 95 -14.99 2.93 6.32
C LEU A 95 -14.59 4.12 7.22
N LYS A 96 -14.98 5.35 6.86
CA LYS A 96 -14.71 6.56 7.63
C LYS A 96 -15.23 6.46 9.07
N ARG A 97 -16.51 6.09 9.25
CA ARG A 97 -17.09 5.91 10.59
C ARG A 97 -16.39 4.82 11.38
N TRP A 98 -15.92 3.76 10.72
CA TRP A 98 -15.21 2.69 11.40
C TRP A 98 -13.81 3.11 11.83
N ILE A 99 -13.04 3.77 10.96
CA ILE A 99 -11.72 4.34 11.29
C ILE A 99 -11.85 5.29 12.48
N LEU A 100 -12.78 6.24 12.41
CA LEU A 100 -13.04 7.22 13.49
C LEU A 100 -13.43 6.59 14.82
N ARG A 101 -14.13 5.45 14.82
CA ARG A 101 -14.64 4.83 16.06
C ARG A 101 -13.71 3.75 16.65
N ARG A 102 -12.80 3.19 15.85
CA ARG A 102 -12.10 1.93 16.21
C ARG A 102 -10.61 1.94 15.90
N ALA A 103 -10.17 2.70 14.91
CA ALA A 103 -8.75 2.81 14.58
C ALA A 103 -8.12 4.00 15.32
N LEU A 104 -8.80 5.15 15.36
CA LEU A 104 -8.22 6.37 15.93
C LEU A 104 -8.81 6.69 17.32
N PRO A 105 -8.00 7.21 18.27
CA PRO A 105 -8.49 7.69 19.56
C PRO A 105 -9.56 8.79 19.38
N GLU A 106 -10.69 8.63 20.06
CA GLU A 106 -11.79 9.61 20.21
C GLU A 106 -12.40 10.21 18.92
N GLY A 107 -12.07 9.68 17.74
CA GLY A 107 -12.65 10.11 16.47
C GLY A 107 -12.34 11.56 16.07
N LYS A 108 -11.28 12.15 16.62
CA LYS A 108 -10.83 13.53 16.29
C LYS A 108 -9.33 13.68 16.09
N ALA A 109 -8.58 12.57 15.97
CA ALA A 109 -7.14 12.62 15.80
C ALA A 109 -6.72 13.44 14.56
N THR A 110 -5.72 14.29 14.77
CA THR A 110 -5.04 15.10 13.77
C THR A 110 -3.59 14.65 13.63
N PHE A 111 -2.87 15.15 12.62
CA PHE A 111 -1.46 14.84 12.44
C PHE A 111 -0.58 15.38 13.59
N GLY A 112 -1.02 16.45 14.27
CA GLY A 112 -0.33 17.01 15.43
C GLY A 112 -0.43 16.17 16.70
N ASP A 113 -1.35 15.19 16.75
CA ASP A 113 -1.53 14.28 17.89
C ASP A 113 -0.62 13.04 17.81
N LEU A 114 0.16 12.90 16.74
CA LEU A 114 1.00 11.74 16.48
C LEU A 114 2.32 11.82 17.26
N ALA A 115 2.78 10.68 17.77
CA ALA A 115 4.07 10.57 18.48
C ALA A 115 5.27 10.68 17.53
N ILE A 116 5.10 10.27 16.28
CA ILE A 116 6.09 10.43 15.21
C ILE A 116 5.44 10.99 13.94
N PRO A 117 6.17 11.76 13.11
CA PRO A 117 5.65 12.28 11.85
C PRO A 117 5.14 11.19 10.91
N LEU A 118 3.95 11.42 10.37
CA LEU A 118 3.33 10.60 9.34
C LEU A 118 3.03 11.44 8.11
N TYR A 119 3.36 10.90 6.94
CA TYR A 119 2.94 11.45 5.67
C TYR A 119 2.04 10.46 4.94
N VAL A 120 0.84 10.92 4.55
CA VAL A 120 -0.14 10.11 3.84
C VAL A 120 -0.32 10.63 2.41
N THR A 121 -0.19 9.72 1.44
CA THR A 121 -0.30 10.06 0.03
C THR A 121 -1.73 9.90 -0.50
N ILE A 122 -2.15 10.83 -1.34
CA ILE A 122 -3.40 10.80 -2.10
C ILE A 122 -3.13 11.23 -3.55
N SER A 123 -3.94 10.76 -4.49
CA SER A 123 -3.76 11.08 -5.92
C SER A 123 -4.78 12.11 -6.38
N HIS A 124 -4.33 13.18 -7.01
CA HIS A 124 -5.20 14.10 -7.72
C HIS A 124 -5.48 13.58 -9.14
N LEU A 125 -6.71 13.15 -9.41
CA LEU A 125 -7.03 12.37 -10.62
C LEU A 125 -6.90 13.16 -11.92
N ARG A 126 -7.06 14.49 -11.87
CA ARG A 126 -7.02 15.35 -13.05
C ARG A 126 -5.60 15.75 -13.47
N THR A 127 -4.68 15.89 -12.52
CA THR A 127 -3.29 16.28 -12.79
C THR A 127 -2.31 15.11 -12.70
N HIS A 128 -2.79 13.94 -12.28
CA HIS A 128 -1.99 12.73 -12.08
C HIS A 128 -0.83 12.96 -11.10
N SER A 129 -1.05 13.80 -10.09
CA SER A 129 -0.02 14.22 -9.14
C SER A 129 -0.31 13.70 -7.73
N LEU A 130 0.76 13.42 -6.99
CA LEU A 130 0.67 13.14 -5.56
C LEU A 130 0.38 14.42 -4.78
N TYR A 131 -0.58 14.32 -3.87
CA TYR A 131 -0.82 15.26 -2.80
C TYR A 131 -0.53 14.55 -1.47
N VAL A 132 -0.12 15.31 -0.47
CA VAL A 132 0.41 14.76 0.78
C VAL A 132 -0.28 15.42 1.96
N TYR A 133 -0.82 14.60 2.86
CA TYR A 133 -1.15 15.02 4.23
C TYR A 133 0.05 14.79 5.14
N GLY A 134 0.16 15.60 6.20
CA GLY A 134 1.25 15.52 7.19
C GLY A 134 1.92 16.86 7.47
N ASP A 135 1.85 17.80 6.53
CA ASP A 135 2.45 19.14 6.69
C ASP A 135 1.64 20.06 7.59
N ASP A 136 0.30 20.03 7.49
CA ASP A 136 -0.57 20.76 8.40
C ASP A 136 -0.90 19.86 9.60
N PRO A 137 -0.39 20.16 10.82
CA PRO A 137 -0.67 19.35 12.00
C PRO A 137 -2.16 19.33 12.37
N ARG A 138 -2.97 20.28 11.89
CA ARG A 138 -4.41 20.34 12.18
C ARG A 138 -5.24 19.47 11.24
N ALA A 139 -4.63 18.90 10.20
CA ALA A 139 -5.34 18.08 9.23
C ALA A 139 -5.96 16.85 9.92
N ASN A 140 -7.18 16.48 9.51
CA ASN A 140 -7.86 15.34 10.08
C ASN A 140 -7.26 14.02 9.58
N LEU A 141 -6.82 13.17 10.51
CA LEU A 141 -6.13 11.93 10.18
C LEU A 141 -7.05 10.90 9.51
N ALA A 142 -8.33 10.82 9.93
CA ALA A 142 -9.28 9.90 9.31
C ALA A 142 -9.61 10.31 7.87
N ASP A 143 -9.74 11.61 7.59
CA ASP A 143 -9.97 12.10 6.24
C ASP A 143 -8.81 11.74 5.33
N ALA A 144 -7.57 11.96 5.79
CA ALA A 144 -6.38 11.57 5.05
C ALA A 144 -6.35 10.06 4.72
N VAL A 145 -6.59 9.20 5.72
CA VAL A 145 -6.59 7.74 5.52
C VAL A 145 -7.73 7.30 4.60
N VAL A 146 -8.94 7.85 4.76
CA VAL A 146 -10.10 7.50 3.92
C VAL A 146 -9.90 7.92 2.48
N THR A 147 -9.37 9.13 2.24
CA THR A 147 -9.04 9.57 0.88
C THR A 147 -7.92 8.72 0.29
N SER A 148 -6.90 8.39 1.08
CA SER A 148 -5.78 7.54 0.66
C SER A 148 -6.20 6.10 0.37
N ALA A 149 -7.32 5.62 0.92
CA ALA A 149 -7.88 4.30 0.65
C ALA A 149 -9.03 4.31 -0.38
N ALA A 150 -9.30 5.44 -1.03
CA ALA A 150 -10.40 5.59 -1.99
C ALA A 150 -10.05 5.01 -3.38
N VAL A 151 -9.91 3.68 -3.44
CA VAL A 151 -9.54 2.95 -4.67
C VAL A 151 -10.56 3.21 -5.78
N PRO A 152 -10.16 3.72 -6.96
CA PRO A 152 -11.06 3.97 -8.08
C PRO A 152 -11.89 2.74 -8.48
N GLY A 153 -13.18 2.95 -8.76
CA GLY A 153 -14.13 1.89 -9.08
C GLY A 153 -14.67 1.14 -7.85
N PHE A 154 -13.89 1.03 -6.77
CA PHE A 154 -14.33 0.40 -5.54
C PHE A 154 -15.02 1.37 -4.58
N PHE A 155 -14.36 2.49 -4.26
CA PHE A 155 -14.88 3.56 -3.40
C PHE A 155 -15.10 4.86 -4.18
N PRO A 156 -16.04 5.72 -3.73
CA PRO A 156 -16.16 7.06 -4.28
C PRO A 156 -14.90 7.88 -3.98
N PRO A 157 -14.43 8.71 -4.94
CA PRO A 157 -13.33 9.62 -4.70
C PRO A 157 -13.74 10.70 -3.68
N THR A 158 -12.75 11.33 -3.08
CA THR A 158 -12.98 12.51 -2.24
C THR A 158 -13.00 13.75 -3.13
N VAL A 159 -14.04 14.57 -3.00
CA VAL A 159 -14.16 15.82 -3.77
C VAL A 159 -14.00 17.01 -2.82
N VAL A 160 -13.02 17.87 -3.10
CA VAL A 160 -12.72 19.05 -2.30
C VAL A 160 -12.58 20.24 -3.25
N HIS A 161 -13.39 21.29 -3.05
CA HIS A 161 -13.41 22.49 -3.90
C HIS A 161 -13.55 22.21 -5.41
N GLY A 162 -14.29 21.15 -5.78
CA GLY A 162 -14.48 20.74 -7.17
C GLY A 162 -13.35 19.87 -7.74
N GLU A 163 -12.26 19.67 -7.01
CA GLU A 163 -11.17 18.78 -7.38
C GLU A 163 -11.39 17.36 -6.87
N VAL A 164 -10.88 16.38 -7.63
CA VAL A 164 -11.16 14.95 -7.40
C VAL A 164 -9.89 14.22 -6.97
N PHE A 165 -9.95 13.65 -5.77
CA PHE A 165 -8.86 12.91 -5.14
C PHE A 165 -9.24 11.45 -4.92
N ALA A 166 -8.27 10.56 -5.06
CA ALA A 166 -8.42 9.12 -4.86
C ALA A 166 -7.20 8.54 -4.14
N ASP A 167 -7.17 7.22 -4.05
CA ASP A 167 -6.08 6.44 -3.47
C ASP A 167 -4.69 6.88 -3.99
N GLY A 168 -3.73 7.04 -3.07
CA GLY A 168 -2.36 7.47 -3.38
C GLY A 168 -1.61 6.47 -4.26
N GLY A 169 -1.99 5.19 -4.18
CA GLY A 169 -1.37 4.10 -4.92
C GLY A 169 -1.57 4.17 -6.42
N VAL A 170 -2.51 5.00 -6.91
CA VAL A 170 -2.71 5.26 -8.34
C VAL A 170 -1.53 6.02 -8.97
N VAL A 171 -0.77 6.79 -8.18
CA VAL A 171 0.42 7.50 -8.64
C VAL A 171 1.69 6.89 -8.06
N SER A 172 1.70 6.56 -6.76
CA SER A 172 2.83 5.89 -6.12
C SER A 172 2.34 4.94 -5.03
N ASN A 173 2.37 3.64 -5.34
CA ASN A 173 1.92 2.58 -4.42
C ASN A 173 2.89 2.40 -3.24
N LEU A 174 4.18 2.65 -3.45
CA LEU A 174 5.20 2.57 -2.43
C LEU A 174 5.98 3.90 -2.44
N PRO A 175 5.55 4.91 -1.66
CA PRO A 175 5.96 6.32 -1.82
C PRO A 175 7.36 6.61 -1.26
N VAL A 176 8.38 5.91 -1.80
CA VAL A 176 9.78 6.02 -1.39
C VAL A 176 10.34 7.39 -1.73
N ARG A 177 9.96 7.96 -2.89
CA ARG A 177 10.43 9.30 -3.27
C ARG A 177 9.97 10.37 -2.30
N LEU A 178 8.78 10.22 -1.70
CA LEU A 178 8.32 11.13 -0.66
C LEU A 178 9.15 10.98 0.62
N ALA A 179 9.52 9.76 1.02
CA ALA A 179 10.42 9.56 2.15
C ALA A 179 11.76 10.28 1.96
N LEU A 180 12.37 10.15 0.79
CA LEU A 180 13.60 10.89 0.43
C LEU A 180 13.41 12.40 0.52
N ALA A 181 12.34 12.92 -0.08
CA ALA A 181 12.03 14.35 -0.08
C ALA A 181 11.81 14.91 1.34
N ARG A 182 11.48 14.05 2.31
CA ARG A 182 11.33 14.39 3.72
C ARG A 182 12.60 14.18 4.55
N GLY A 183 13.71 13.82 3.92
CA GLY A 183 15.01 13.69 4.58
C GLY A 183 15.28 12.30 5.17
N ALA A 184 14.57 11.26 4.72
CA ALA A 184 14.90 9.89 5.10
C ALA A 184 16.35 9.55 4.70
N THR A 185 17.10 8.93 5.60
CA THR A 185 18.47 8.44 5.32
C THR A 185 18.56 6.91 5.43
N GLU A 186 17.62 6.29 6.13
CA GLU A 186 17.47 4.84 6.25
C GLU A 186 15.99 4.52 5.99
N ILE A 187 15.70 3.80 4.92
CA ILE A 187 14.35 3.51 4.44
C ILE A 187 14.08 2.02 4.59
N TRP A 188 13.04 1.66 5.35
CA TRP A 188 12.49 0.31 5.40
C TRP A 188 11.22 0.29 4.56
N ALA A 189 11.36 -0.14 3.31
CA ALA A 189 10.28 -0.21 2.34
C ALA A 189 9.60 -1.58 2.41
N ILE A 190 8.43 -1.63 3.03
CA ILE A 190 7.63 -2.84 3.16
C ILE A 190 6.68 -2.90 1.96
N ASP A 191 7.13 -3.61 0.93
CA ASP A 191 6.40 -3.74 -0.33
C ASP A 191 5.44 -4.93 -0.25
N LEU A 192 4.15 -4.66 -0.35
CA LEU A 192 3.13 -5.70 -0.41
C LEU A 192 3.13 -6.46 -1.75
N ALA A 193 4.00 -6.12 -2.70
CA ALA A 193 4.12 -6.76 -4.00
C ALA A 193 2.75 -6.91 -4.68
N PHE A 194 1.91 -5.86 -4.56
CA PHE A 194 0.51 -5.83 -4.99
C PHE A 194 0.34 -6.17 -6.48
N SER A 195 1.40 -6.01 -7.26
CA SER A 195 1.47 -6.13 -8.70
C SER A 195 2.13 -7.41 -9.23
N HIS A 196 2.67 -8.27 -8.36
CA HIS A 196 3.28 -9.54 -8.78
C HIS A 196 2.28 -10.71 -8.84
N GLU A 197 0.99 -10.44 -8.63
CA GLU A 197 -0.06 -11.46 -8.70
C GLU A 197 -0.19 -12.04 -10.11
N HIS A 198 0.36 -13.24 -10.30
CA HIS A 198 0.07 -14.10 -11.45
C HIS A 198 -0.98 -15.12 -11.04
N ALA A 199 -2.25 -14.86 -11.36
CA ALA A 199 -3.32 -15.86 -11.50
C ALA A 199 -4.55 -15.19 -12.11
N HIS A 200 -4.90 -15.43 -13.38
CA HIS A 200 -5.54 -16.61 -14.00
C HIS A 200 -6.93 -16.17 -14.48
N THR A 201 -7.10 -16.31 -15.80
CA THR A 201 -8.21 -15.97 -16.69
C THR A 201 -8.44 -14.49 -17.06
N PHE A 202 -8.46 -14.26 -18.39
CA PHE A 202 -8.78 -12.98 -19.05
C PHE A 202 -10.29 -12.75 -19.13
N ASP A 203 -11.08 -13.39 -18.27
CA ASP A 203 -12.50 -13.63 -18.54
C ASP A 203 -13.39 -12.43 -18.18
N HIS A 204 -12.85 -11.40 -17.51
CA HIS A 204 -13.61 -10.26 -16.99
C HIS A 204 -12.90 -8.91 -17.21
N LEU A 205 -13.66 -7.89 -17.64
CA LEU A 205 -13.18 -6.53 -17.93
C LEU A 205 -12.41 -5.89 -16.76
N LEU A 206 -12.86 -6.12 -15.51
CA LEU A 206 -12.18 -5.59 -14.33
C LEU A 206 -10.79 -6.21 -14.12
N ASN A 207 -10.63 -7.50 -14.42
CA ASN A 207 -9.33 -8.18 -14.33
C ASN A 207 -8.37 -7.63 -15.39
N MET A 208 -8.86 -7.32 -16.60
CA MET A 208 -8.03 -6.73 -17.65
C MET A 208 -7.53 -5.33 -17.26
N VAL A 209 -8.40 -4.51 -16.65
CA VAL A 209 -7.99 -3.20 -16.13
C VAL A 209 -6.91 -3.36 -15.06
N ASP A 210 -7.11 -4.26 -14.11
CA ASP A 210 -6.14 -4.53 -13.04
C ASP A 210 -4.78 -5.02 -13.60
N LEU A 211 -4.79 -5.94 -14.56
CA LEU A 211 -3.61 -6.44 -15.27
C LEU A 211 -2.88 -5.35 -16.09
N SER A 212 -3.56 -4.28 -16.48
CA SER A 212 -2.95 -3.15 -17.20
C SER A 212 -2.35 -2.09 -16.26
N VAL A 213 -2.94 -1.89 -15.08
CA VAL A 213 -2.54 -0.85 -14.12
C VAL A 213 -1.42 -1.34 -13.21
N LYS A 214 -1.56 -2.54 -12.64
CA LYS A 214 -0.61 -3.09 -11.66
C LYS A 214 0.85 -3.12 -12.17
N PRO A 215 1.17 -3.55 -13.41
CA PRO A 215 2.54 -3.53 -13.90
C PRO A 215 3.15 -2.13 -13.98
N VAL A 216 2.35 -1.12 -14.34
CA VAL A 216 2.80 0.27 -14.42
C VAL A 216 3.13 0.79 -13.02
N LEU A 217 2.24 0.57 -12.05
CA LEU A 217 2.48 0.98 -10.65
C LEU A 217 3.69 0.27 -10.05
N TYR A 218 3.91 -0.98 -10.43
CA TYR A 218 5.09 -1.73 -10.01
C TYR A 218 6.38 -1.12 -10.56
N ASP A 219 6.39 -0.82 -11.86
CA ASP A 219 7.56 -0.22 -12.50
C ASP A 219 7.90 1.14 -11.86
N VAL A 220 6.88 1.95 -11.53
CA VAL A 220 7.07 3.19 -10.75
C VAL A 220 7.72 2.90 -9.39
N ALA A 221 7.18 1.97 -8.60
CA ALA A 221 7.73 1.62 -7.29
C ALA A 221 9.19 1.14 -7.38
N ILE A 222 9.51 0.29 -8.35
CA ILE A 222 10.87 -0.21 -8.57
C ILE A 222 11.83 0.90 -9.02
N ARG A 223 11.38 1.84 -9.85
CA ARG A 223 12.18 3.01 -10.23
C ARG A 223 12.49 3.89 -9.02
N GLU A 224 11.48 4.21 -8.21
CA GLU A 224 11.68 5.01 -6.99
C GLU A 224 12.64 4.30 -6.00
N LEU A 225 12.51 2.99 -5.82
CA LEU A 225 13.41 2.20 -4.98
C LEU A 225 14.85 2.21 -5.50
N ARG A 226 15.05 2.04 -6.81
CA ARG A 226 16.39 2.07 -7.42
C ARG A 226 17.03 3.44 -7.32
N GLU A 227 16.27 4.50 -7.57
CA GLU A 227 16.72 5.88 -7.40
C GLU A 227 17.18 6.11 -5.95
N ALA A 228 16.39 5.68 -4.97
CA ALA A 228 16.72 5.78 -3.56
C ALA A 228 17.99 4.99 -3.20
N ALA A 229 18.11 3.74 -3.65
CA ALA A 229 19.25 2.87 -3.36
C ALA A 229 20.57 3.35 -4.00
N GLN A 230 20.48 4.12 -5.09
CA GLN A 230 21.64 4.72 -5.77
C GLN A 230 22.01 6.10 -5.22
N THR A 231 21.16 6.69 -4.37
CA THR A 231 21.42 8.01 -3.79
C THR A 231 22.50 7.92 -2.71
N PRO A 232 23.60 8.70 -2.80
CA PRO A 232 24.68 8.66 -1.81
C PRO A 232 24.18 8.97 -0.39
N GLY A 233 24.62 8.15 0.58
CA GLY A 233 24.25 8.33 1.99
C GLY A 233 22.85 7.82 2.36
N ILE A 234 22.15 7.18 1.42
CA ILE A 234 20.84 6.54 1.66
C ILE A 234 21.02 5.02 1.76
N THR A 235 20.41 4.44 2.79
CA THR A 235 20.28 2.99 2.95
C THR A 235 18.82 2.60 2.73
N VAL A 236 18.56 1.73 1.76
CA VAL A 236 17.23 1.19 1.45
C VAL A 236 17.19 -0.29 1.76
N HIS A 237 16.34 -0.67 2.70
CA HIS A 237 15.94 -2.04 2.95
C HIS A 237 14.65 -2.30 2.16
N HIS A 238 14.73 -3.09 1.09
CA HIS A 238 13.56 -3.48 0.30
C HIS A 238 13.06 -4.87 0.75
N ILE A 239 11.83 -4.91 1.29
CA ILE A 239 11.19 -6.12 1.81
C ILE A 239 9.91 -6.40 1.01
N PRO A 240 10.01 -7.05 -0.17
CA PRO A 240 8.83 -7.49 -0.89
C PRO A 240 8.23 -8.74 -0.25
N ILE A 241 6.91 -8.73 -0.05
CA ILE A 241 6.17 -9.84 0.55
C ILE A 241 5.23 -10.43 -0.52
N TYR A 242 5.63 -11.58 -1.08
CA TYR A 242 4.90 -12.24 -2.17
C TYR A 242 3.80 -13.20 -1.71
N ASP A 243 3.75 -13.54 -0.42
CA ASP A 243 2.71 -14.40 0.14
C ASP A 243 1.30 -13.85 -0.15
N PHE A 244 0.34 -14.78 -0.25
CA PHE A 244 -1.08 -14.51 -0.54
C PHE A 244 -1.33 -13.84 -1.90
N PRO A 245 -0.85 -14.40 -3.03
CA PRO A 245 -1.20 -13.90 -4.34
C PRO A 245 -2.69 -14.14 -4.63
N GLY A 246 -3.36 -13.16 -5.23
CA GLY A 246 -4.72 -13.28 -5.75
C GLY A 246 -5.79 -13.36 -4.67
N VAL A 247 -5.52 -12.87 -3.46
CA VAL A 247 -6.57 -12.78 -2.43
C VAL A 247 -7.56 -11.72 -2.87
N ALA A 248 -8.82 -12.12 -3.04
CA ALA A 248 -9.90 -11.21 -3.42
C ALA A 248 -9.96 -10.01 -2.47
N LEU A 249 -10.16 -8.80 -3.00
CA LEU A 249 -10.07 -7.52 -2.28
C LEU A 249 -10.90 -7.45 -0.96
N GLY A 250 -11.96 -8.26 -0.84
CA GLY A 250 -12.81 -8.35 0.35
C GLY A 250 -12.58 -9.59 1.24
N ASP A 251 -11.60 -10.45 0.95
CA ASP A 251 -11.29 -11.62 1.77
C ASP A 251 -10.36 -11.24 2.93
N PHE A 252 -10.92 -11.22 4.14
CA PHE A 252 -10.21 -11.01 5.41
C PHE A 252 -10.18 -12.26 6.28
N THR A 253 -10.57 -13.43 5.77
CA THR A 253 -10.57 -14.68 6.55
C THR A 253 -9.17 -15.13 6.94
N ARG A 254 -8.15 -14.59 6.25
CA ARG A 254 -6.74 -14.97 6.37
C ARG A 254 -5.88 -13.98 7.14
N VAL A 255 -6.47 -12.99 7.83
CA VAL A 255 -5.73 -11.91 8.52
C VAL A 255 -4.61 -12.45 9.41
N ASN A 256 -4.87 -13.42 10.29
CA ASN A 256 -3.83 -13.95 11.19
C ASN A 256 -2.69 -14.63 10.41
N LYS A 257 -3.01 -15.40 9.37
CA LYS A 257 -1.99 -16.05 8.52
C LYS A 257 -1.17 -15.04 7.72
N MET A 258 -1.78 -13.93 7.31
CA MET A 258 -1.08 -12.81 6.65
C MET A 258 -0.13 -12.11 7.61
N VAL A 259 -0.55 -11.82 8.85
CA VAL A 259 0.36 -11.26 9.86
C VAL A 259 1.56 -12.18 10.09
N GLU A 260 1.34 -13.49 10.21
CA GLU A 260 2.44 -14.45 10.36
C GLU A 260 3.36 -14.48 9.13
N ALA A 261 2.83 -14.39 7.91
CA ALA A 261 3.63 -14.35 6.69
C ALA A 261 4.51 -13.10 6.61
N GLY A 262 3.95 -11.92 6.92
CA GLY A 262 4.73 -10.71 6.97
C GLY A 262 5.85 -10.75 8.01
N ALA A 263 5.57 -11.33 9.19
CA ALA A 263 6.58 -11.56 10.21
C ALA A 263 7.68 -12.53 9.73
N ARG A 264 7.31 -13.63 9.07
CA ARG A 264 8.28 -14.57 8.48
C ARG A 264 9.17 -13.90 7.43
N ALA A 265 8.58 -13.12 6.51
CA ALA A 265 9.31 -12.40 5.47
C ALA A 265 10.33 -11.43 6.08
N MET A 266 9.92 -10.66 7.09
CA MET A 266 10.82 -9.73 7.78
C MET A 266 11.94 -10.45 8.53
N ARG A 267 11.65 -11.54 9.25
CA ARG A 267 12.70 -12.34 9.93
C ARG A 267 13.70 -12.92 8.93
N ALA A 268 13.22 -13.39 7.78
CA ALA A 268 14.09 -13.89 6.72
C ALA A 268 15.03 -12.79 6.18
N TYR A 269 14.50 -11.56 6.01
CA TYR A 269 15.32 -10.42 5.63
C TYR A 269 16.37 -10.07 6.70
N LEU A 270 15.97 -9.97 7.97
CA LEU A 270 16.88 -9.64 9.08
C LEU A 270 17.97 -10.69 9.30
N ALA A 271 17.73 -11.95 8.95
CA ALA A 271 18.73 -13.02 9.03
C ALA A 271 19.85 -12.88 7.97
N ASN A 272 19.57 -12.23 6.84
CA ASN A 272 20.54 -11.98 5.77
C ASN A 272 20.25 -10.64 5.08
N PRO A 273 20.54 -9.51 5.75
CA PRO A 273 20.16 -8.20 5.25
C PRO A 273 20.95 -7.84 3.99
N ARG A 274 20.24 -7.40 2.96
CA ARG A 274 20.81 -6.90 1.70
C ARG A 274 20.38 -5.46 1.49
N PRO A 275 21.02 -4.48 2.16
CA PRO A 275 20.70 -3.08 1.95
C PRO A 275 21.07 -2.67 0.52
N ASN A 276 20.28 -1.76 -0.06
CA ASN A 276 20.42 -1.23 -1.42
C ASN A 276 20.30 -2.26 -2.56
N GLU A 277 20.05 -3.53 -2.25
CA GLU A 277 19.70 -4.56 -3.24
C GLU A 277 18.18 -4.59 -3.44
N ILE A 278 17.71 -4.00 -4.55
CA ILE A 278 16.28 -3.97 -4.86
C ILE A 278 15.85 -5.33 -5.39
N GLN A 279 15.21 -6.10 -4.51
CA GLN A 279 14.61 -7.39 -4.85
C GLN A 279 13.44 -7.22 -5.83
N VAL A 280 13.64 -7.60 -7.09
CA VAL A 280 12.56 -7.73 -8.07
C VAL A 280 12.22 -9.21 -8.26
N PRO A 281 10.95 -9.59 -8.49
CA PRO A 281 10.63 -10.90 -9.02
C PRO A 281 11.37 -11.12 -10.33
N ARG A 282 11.53 -12.40 -10.70
CA ARG A 282 12.23 -12.83 -11.90
C ARG A 282 11.89 -11.93 -13.10
N GLN A 283 12.86 -11.17 -13.56
CA GLN A 283 12.78 -10.48 -14.84
C GLN A 283 13.05 -11.50 -15.93
N TRP A 284 12.12 -11.61 -16.88
CA TRP A 284 12.27 -12.50 -18.02
C TRP A 284 13.30 -11.89 -18.97
N SER A 285 14.35 -12.63 -19.29
CA SER A 285 15.25 -12.23 -20.38
C SER A 285 14.50 -12.25 -21.71
N SER A 286 14.99 -11.50 -22.69
CA SER A 286 14.41 -11.51 -24.04
C SER A 286 14.39 -12.91 -24.68
N GLN A 287 15.23 -13.83 -24.20
CA GLN A 287 15.29 -15.23 -24.64
C GLN A 287 14.25 -16.12 -23.96
N GLU A 288 13.78 -15.74 -22.76
CA GLU A 288 12.75 -16.47 -22.01
C GLU A 288 11.34 -15.98 -22.37
N LEU A 289 11.21 -14.78 -22.93
CA LEU A 289 9.91 -14.22 -23.33
C LEU A 289 9.29 -15.03 -24.48
N PRO A 290 7.98 -15.32 -24.44
CA PRO A 290 7.29 -16.07 -25.49
C PRO A 290 7.33 -15.30 -26.82
N ALA A 291 7.23 -16.03 -27.93
CA ALA A 291 7.09 -15.44 -29.25
C ALA A 291 5.83 -14.54 -29.29
N GLY A 292 6.00 -13.31 -29.77
CA GLY A 292 4.89 -12.41 -29.99
C GLY A 292 4.09 -12.75 -31.26
N PRO A 293 3.00 -12.02 -31.55
CA PRO A 293 2.29 -12.11 -32.82
C PRO A 293 3.22 -12.00 -34.05
N PRO A 294 2.82 -12.54 -35.23
CA PRO A 294 3.62 -12.44 -36.46
C PRO A 294 4.10 -11.01 -36.72
N GLY A 295 5.41 -10.84 -36.92
CA GLY A 295 6.05 -9.53 -37.14
C GLY A 295 6.47 -8.78 -35.87
N SER A 296 6.14 -9.28 -34.68
CA SER A 296 6.62 -8.74 -33.40
C SER A 296 7.73 -9.61 -32.78
N ARG A 297 8.57 -9.00 -31.95
CA ARG A 297 9.60 -9.70 -31.17
C ARG A 297 9.76 -9.01 -29.81
N PRO A 298 10.18 -9.74 -28.77
CA PRO A 298 10.54 -9.13 -27.50
C PRO A 298 11.52 -7.98 -27.66
N PHE A 299 11.28 -6.87 -26.96
CA PHE A 299 12.23 -5.77 -26.91
C PHE A 299 13.44 -6.20 -26.06
N ALA A 300 14.63 -6.15 -26.66
CA ALA A 300 15.89 -6.30 -25.95
C ALA A 300 16.60 -4.95 -26.04
N GLU A 301 16.88 -4.31 -24.90
CA GLU A 301 17.78 -3.16 -24.87
C GLU A 301 19.14 -3.65 -25.39
N ARG A 302 19.59 -3.10 -26.53
CA ARG A 302 20.95 -3.38 -27.00
C ARG A 302 21.90 -2.82 -25.93
N GLY A 303 22.81 -3.68 -25.45
CA GLY A 303 23.77 -3.35 -24.41
C GLY A 303 24.41 -1.99 -24.62
N ARG A 304 24.40 -1.17 -23.57
CA ARG A 304 25.33 -0.08 -23.37
C ARG A 304 26.40 -0.54 -22.40
#